data_AF-A0A8D5U2L7-F1
#
_entry.id   AF-A0A8D5U2L7-F1
#
_cell.length_a   1.000
_cell.length_b   1.000
_cell.length_c   1.000
_cell.angle_alpha   90.00
_cell.angle_beta   90.00
_cell.angle_gamma   90.00
#
_symmetry.space_group_name_H-M   'P 1'
#
loop_
_entity.id
_entity.type
_entity.pdbx_description
1 polymer ?
#
loop_
_entity_poly.entity_id
_entity_poly.type
_entity_poly.pdbx_seq_one_letter_code
_entity_poly.pdbx_strand_id
1 'polypeptide(L)'
;MKCAESAYEEGDISASVILLYSAASYGIRAILILHGIYTREEPMSYLNLIPWDTILDEREMIEILSTIIEIKQKGEIATVIEESSLKYPSLLIRNVEAKDLMEKGEKLIQTLQRYFDEFHN
;
A
#
# COMPACT_ATOMS: atom_id res chain seq x y z
N MET A 1 7.41 1.97 4.55
CA MET A 1 7.38 3.41 4.25
C MET A 1 8.79 3.99 4.13
N LYS A 2 9.58 4.10 5.20
CA LYS A 2 10.95 4.67 5.14
C LYS A 2 11.86 4.12 4.03
N CYS A 3 11.88 2.81 3.80
CA CYS A 3 12.66 2.23 2.71
C CYS A 3 12.15 2.64 1.32
N ALA A 4 10.84 2.79 1.15
CA ALA A 4 10.23 3.25 -0.10
C ALA A 4 10.56 4.72 -0.38
N GLU A 5 10.57 5.56 0.65
CA GLU A 5 11.00 6.96 0.57
C GLU A 5 12.47 7.07 0.16
N SER A 6 13.36 6.32 0.82
CA SER A 6 14.80 6.30 0.45
C SER A 6 15.02 5.90 -1.00
N ALA A 7 14.35 4.82 -1.46
CA ALA A 7 14.45 4.38 -2.84
C ALA A 7 13.96 5.46 -3.84
N TYR A 8 12.88 6.17 -3.49
CA TYR A 8 12.37 7.26 -4.32
C TYR A 8 13.35 8.44 -4.39
N GLU A 9 13.93 8.84 -3.25
CA GLU A 9 14.95 9.91 -3.17
C GLU A 9 16.24 9.57 -3.94
N GLU A 10 16.61 8.29 -3.96
CA GLU A 10 17.74 7.75 -4.74
C GLU A 10 17.43 7.63 -6.24
N GLY A 11 16.18 7.87 -6.65
CA GLY A 11 15.73 7.80 -8.04
C GLY A 11 15.34 6.40 -8.51
N ASP A 12 15.30 5.41 -7.62
CA ASP A 12 14.77 4.08 -7.91
C ASP A 12 13.26 4.03 -7.72
N ILE A 13 12.57 4.52 -8.76
CA ILE A 13 11.10 4.60 -8.82
C ILE A 13 10.44 3.22 -8.72
N SER A 14 11.11 2.16 -9.18
CA SER A 14 10.51 0.83 -9.22
C SER A 14 10.57 0.19 -7.85
N ALA A 15 11.76 0.21 -7.23
CA ALA A 15 11.93 -0.24 -5.86
C ALA A 15 11.05 0.56 -4.90
N SER A 16 10.90 1.88 -5.07
CA SER A 16 10.03 2.68 -4.20
C SER A 16 8.58 2.19 -4.22
N VAL A 17 8.03 1.91 -5.41
CA VAL A 17 6.65 1.43 -5.53
C VAL A 17 6.48 0.00 -4.99
N ILE A 18 7.45 -0.88 -5.22
CA ILE A 18 7.43 -2.27 -4.69
C ILE A 18 7.50 -2.25 -3.15
N LEU A 19 8.35 -1.41 -2.58
CA LEU A 19 8.49 -1.25 -1.13
C LEU A 19 7.26 -0.60 -0.51
N LEU A 20 6.62 0.35 -1.21
CA LEU A 20 5.34 0.93 -0.78
C LEU A 20 4.23 -0.13 -0.78
N TYR A 21 4.11 -0.89 -1.86
CA TYR A 21 3.15 -1.99 -1.97
C TYR A 21 3.32 -3.00 -0.84
N SER A 22 4.56 -3.42 -0.58
CA SER A 22 4.91 -4.32 0.52
C SER A 22 4.50 -3.74 1.87
N ALA A 23 4.80 -2.45 2.13
CA ALA A 23 4.45 -1.80 3.37
C ALA A 23 2.92 -1.73 3.59
N ALA A 24 2.16 -1.38 2.55
CA ALA A 24 0.71 -1.37 2.59
C ALA A 24 0.16 -2.78 2.84
N SER A 25 0.68 -3.81 2.15
CA SER A 25 0.25 -5.20 2.32
C SER A 25 0.49 -5.70 3.76
N TYR A 26 1.65 -5.41 4.34
CA TYR A 26 1.94 -5.75 5.74
C TYR A 26 1.06 -4.98 6.72
N GLY A 27 0.75 -3.70 6.46
CA GLY A 27 -0.18 -2.93 7.27
C GLY A 27 -1.57 -3.54 7.28
N ILE A 28 -2.12 -3.88 6.10
CA ILE A 28 -3.41 -4.57 5.98
C ILE A 28 -3.39 -5.93 6.68
N ARG A 29 -2.31 -6.70 6.53
CA ARG A 29 -2.13 -7.97 7.24
C ARG A 29 -2.20 -7.79 8.76
N ALA A 30 -1.56 -6.75 9.30
CA ALA A 30 -1.60 -6.47 10.73
C ALA A 30 -3.04 -6.18 11.20
N ILE A 31 -3.80 -5.37 10.46
CA ILE A 31 -5.21 -5.10 10.77
C ILE A 31 -6.06 -6.37 10.71
N LEU A 32 -5.88 -7.21 9.68
CA LEU A 32 -6.59 -8.50 9.59
C LEU A 32 -6.29 -9.39 10.79
N ILE A 33 -5.03 -9.44 11.25
CA ILE A 33 -4.63 -10.24 12.42
C ILE A 33 -5.29 -9.73 13.70
N LEU A 34 -5.47 -8.41 13.88
CA LEU A 34 -6.20 -7.86 15.03
C LEU A 34 -7.64 -8.40 15.09
N HIS A 35 -8.26 -8.61 13.93
CA HIS A 35 -9.59 -9.20 13.79
C HIS A 35 -9.59 -10.74 13.77
N GLY A 36 -8.46 -11.39 14.08
CA GLY A 36 -8.34 -12.84 14.10
C GLY A 36 -8.36 -13.51 12.72
N ILE A 37 -8.17 -12.73 11.65
CA ILE A 37 -8.18 -13.22 10.27
C ILE A 37 -6.75 -13.56 9.83
N TYR A 38 -6.47 -14.86 9.71
CA TYR A 38 -5.19 -15.37 9.24
C TYR A 38 -5.29 -15.86 7.80
N THR A 39 -4.59 -15.19 6.88
CA THR A 39 -4.55 -15.58 5.47
C THR A 39 -3.12 -15.88 5.01
N ARG A 40 -2.97 -16.92 4.18
CA ARG A 40 -1.72 -17.22 3.47
C ARG A 40 -1.63 -16.49 2.14
N GLU A 41 -2.76 -15.97 1.65
CA GLU A 41 -2.87 -15.25 0.40
C GLU A 41 -2.53 -13.76 0.61
N GLU A 42 -2.64 -12.99 -0.49
CA GLU A 42 -2.39 -11.55 -0.51
C GLU A 42 -3.39 -10.80 0.41
N PRO A 43 -2.93 -10.12 1.47
CA PRO A 43 -3.78 -9.43 2.46
C PRO A 43 -4.79 -8.47 1.85
N MET A 44 -4.40 -7.74 0.81
CA MET A 44 -5.27 -6.76 0.15
C MET A 44 -6.47 -7.39 -0.58
N SER A 45 -6.52 -8.71 -0.73
CA SER A 45 -7.70 -9.42 -1.27
C SER A 45 -8.83 -9.57 -0.24
N TYR A 46 -8.58 -9.26 1.03
CA TYR A 46 -9.51 -9.46 2.15
C TYR A 46 -9.98 -8.14 2.77
N LEU A 47 -9.87 -7.02 2.06
CA LEU A 47 -10.24 -5.69 2.56
C LEU A 47 -11.70 -5.59 3.00
N ASN A 48 -12.59 -6.38 2.38
CA ASN A 48 -14.01 -6.43 2.71
C ASN A 48 -14.30 -7.08 4.08
N LEU A 49 -13.32 -7.76 4.69
CA LEU A 49 -13.47 -8.37 6.02
C LEU A 49 -13.09 -7.41 7.15
N ILE A 50 -12.46 -6.27 6.84
CA ILE A 50 -12.09 -5.27 7.83
C ILE A 50 -13.30 -4.35 8.06
N PRO A 51 -13.75 -4.16 9.32
CA PRO A 51 -14.84 -3.24 9.64
C PRO A 51 -14.32 -1.80 9.63
N TRP A 52 -14.12 -1.22 8.45
CA TRP A 52 -13.56 0.13 8.26
C TRP A 52 -14.43 1.23 8.86
N ASP A 53 -15.74 1.03 8.85
CA ASP A 53 -16.78 1.94 9.34
C ASP A 53 -16.73 2.19 10.86
N THR A 54 -15.97 1.37 11.59
CA THR A 54 -15.74 1.58 13.03
C THR A 54 -14.86 2.80 13.32
N ILE A 55 -14.03 3.21 12.36
CA ILE A 55 -12.96 4.21 12.54
C ILE A 55 -12.98 5.27 11.43
N LEU A 56 -13.45 4.91 10.23
CA LEU A 56 -13.48 5.77 9.05
C LEU A 56 -14.90 6.19 8.74
N ASP A 57 -15.09 7.45 8.35
CA ASP A 57 -16.33 7.86 7.69
C ASP A 57 -16.42 7.28 6.27
N GLU A 58 -17.61 7.36 5.66
CA GLU A 58 -17.86 6.80 4.32
C GLU A 58 -16.91 7.36 3.25
N ARG A 59 -16.58 8.65 3.34
CA ARG A 59 -15.72 9.32 2.36
C ARG A 59 -14.27 8.88 2.54
N GLU A 60 -13.77 8.87 3.77
CA GLU A 60 -12.43 8.38 4.11
C GLU A 60 -12.27 6.91 3.70
N MET A 61 -13.28 6.08 3.95
CA MET A 61 -13.28 4.67 3.57
C MET A 61 -13.14 4.51 2.05
N ILE A 62 -13.91 5.25 1.25
CA ILE A 62 -13.81 5.21 -0.23
C ILE A 62 -12.41 5.64 -0.69
N GLU A 63 -11.87 6.72 -0.13
CA GLU A 63 -10.55 7.24 -0.48
C GLU A 63 -9.44 6.22 -0.17
N ILE A 64 -9.50 5.59 1.00
CA ILE A 64 -8.53 4.59 1.44
C ILE A 64 -8.61 3.31 0.62
N LEU A 65 -9.82 2.79 0.38
CA LEU A 65 -9.98 1.59 -0.45
C LEU A 65 -9.50 1.83 -1.89
N SER A 66 -9.81 3.00 -2.46
CA SER A 66 -9.29 3.40 -3.77
C SER A 66 -7.76 3.45 -3.79
N THR A 67 -7.16 4.05 -2.75
CA THR A 67 -5.70 4.15 -2.59
C THR A 67 -5.05 2.77 -2.49
N ILE A 68 -5.62 1.85 -1.72
CA ILE A 68 -5.08 0.48 -1.58
C ILE A 68 -5.13 -0.25 -2.93
N ILE A 69 -6.23 -0.13 -3.67
CA ILE A 69 -6.37 -0.75 -5.00
C ILE A 69 -5.32 -0.19 -5.97
N GLU A 70 -5.11 1.13 -5.97
CA GLU A 70 -4.12 1.77 -6.82
C GLU A 70 -2.69 1.32 -6.49
N ILE A 71 -2.33 1.30 -5.20
CA ILE A 71 -1.02 0.81 -4.72
C ILE A 71 -0.83 -0.65 -5.10
N LYS A 72 -1.85 -1.51 -4.93
CA LYS A 72 -1.80 -2.91 -5.33
C LYS A 72 -1.49 -3.07 -6.81
N GLN A 73 -2.27 -2.41 -7.67
CA GLN A 73 -2.11 -2.52 -9.12
C GLN A 73 -0.71 -2.07 -9.58
N LYS A 74 -0.25 -0.93 -9.07
CA LYS A 74 1.09 -0.40 -9.43
C LYS A 74 2.22 -1.25 -8.86
N GLY A 75 2.05 -1.75 -7.64
CA GLY A 75 3.00 -2.66 -6.96
C GLY A 75 3.17 -3.99 -7.68
N GLU A 76 2.06 -4.64 -8.04
CA GLU A 76 2.07 -5.91 -8.79
C GLU A 76 2.75 -5.73 -10.16
N ILE A 77 2.41 -4.67 -10.88
CA ILE A 77 3.05 -4.34 -12.16
C ILE A 77 4.56 -4.14 -11.97
N ALA A 78 4.97 -3.33 -10.99
CA ALA A 78 6.38 -3.06 -10.73
C ALA A 78 7.17 -4.34 -10.39
N THR A 79 6.59 -5.21 -9.57
CA THR A 79 7.20 -6.49 -9.17
C THR A 79 7.43 -7.42 -10.36
N VAL A 80 6.40 -7.62 -11.20
CA VAL A 80 6.51 -8.48 -12.39
C VAL A 80 7.56 -7.93 -13.36
N ILE A 81 7.67 -6.60 -13.50
CA ILE A 81 8.66 -6.00 -14.39
C ILE A 81 10.08 -6.20 -13.85
N GLU A 82 10.30 -5.98 -12.56
CA GLU A 82 11.61 -6.21 -11.92
C GLU A 82 12.09 -7.65 -12.16
N GLU A 83 11.20 -8.63 -12.03
CA GLU A 83 11.49 -10.04 -12.30
C GLU A 83 11.77 -10.34 -13.79
N SER A 84 11.23 -9.53 -14.71
CA SER A 84 11.27 -9.79 -16.16
C SER A 84 12.56 -9.38 -16.89
N SER A 85 13.57 -8.81 -16.21
CA SER A 85 14.82 -8.30 -16.81
C SER A 85 14.61 -7.23 -17.92
N LEU A 86 13.40 -6.66 -18.05
CA LEU A 86 13.13 -5.55 -18.96
C LEU A 86 13.89 -4.31 -18.47
N LYS A 87 14.84 -3.82 -19.29
CA LYS A 87 15.78 -2.74 -18.92
C LYS A 87 15.16 -1.39 -18.54
N TYR A 88 13.83 -1.21 -18.55
CA TYR A 88 13.21 0.09 -18.30
C TYR A 88 11.84 0.00 -17.61
N PRO A 89 11.78 -0.31 -16.31
CA PRO A 89 10.56 -0.14 -15.52
C PRO A 89 10.11 1.34 -15.42
N SER A 90 11.03 2.29 -15.64
CA SER A 90 10.79 3.74 -15.68
C SER A 90 9.86 4.23 -16.80
N LEU A 91 9.49 3.39 -17.76
CA LEU A 91 8.56 3.74 -18.85
C LEU A 91 7.09 3.51 -18.48
N LEU A 92 6.80 2.67 -17.48
CA LEU A 92 5.43 2.26 -17.12
C LEU A 92 4.91 2.94 -15.87
N ILE A 93 5.80 3.34 -14.96
CA ILE A 93 5.48 4.20 -13.82
C ILE A 93 6.28 5.48 -13.98
N ARG A 94 5.57 6.58 -14.25
CA ARG A 94 6.22 7.89 -14.39
C ARG A 94 6.60 8.40 -13.01
N ASN A 95 7.67 9.18 -12.93
CA ASN A 95 8.11 9.78 -11.67
C ASN A 95 6.99 10.61 -10.97
N VAL A 96 6.17 11.33 -11.75
CA VAL A 96 5.00 12.07 -11.22
C VAL A 96 3.95 11.15 -10.60
N GLU A 97 3.70 9.99 -11.22
CA GLU A 97 2.76 9.00 -10.68
C GLU A 97 3.31 8.34 -9.42
N ALA A 98 4.62 8.07 -9.38
CA ALA A 98 5.26 7.52 -8.20
C ALA A 98 5.22 8.51 -7.03
N LYS A 99 5.43 9.81 -7.28
CA LYS A 99 5.30 10.84 -6.24
C LYS A 99 3.90 10.87 -5.62
N ASP A 100 2.87 10.94 -6.46
CA ASP A 100 1.47 10.93 -6.02
C ASP A 100 1.15 9.64 -5.25
N LEU A 101 1.65 8.49 -5.73
CA LEU A 101 1.48 7.22 -5.04
C LEU A 101 2.17 7.18 -3.68
N MET A 102 3.36 7.78 -3.55
CA MET A 102 4.07 7.91 -2.27
C MET A 102 3.30 8.78 -1.28
N GLU A 103 2.78 9.93 -1.71
CA GLU A 103 1.97 10.82 -0.87
C GLU A 103 0.67 10.13 -0.41
N LYS A 104 -0.03 9.43 -1.32
CA LYS A 104 -1.19 8.61 -0.98
C LYS A 104 -0.83 7.45 -0.04
N GLY A 105 0.32 6.82 -0.28
CA GLY A 105 0.88 5.76 0.54
C GLY A 105 1.16 6.19 1.97
N GLU A 106 1.71 7.39 2.16
CA GLU A 106 1.95 7.97 3.47
C GLU A 106 0.64 8.13 4.26
N LYS A 107 -0.37 8.74 3.63
CA LYS A 107 -1.71 8.88 4.22
C LYS A 107 -2.32 7.54 4.58
N LEU A 108 -2.22 6.54 3.69
CA LEU A 108 -2.69 5.19 3.98
C LEU A 108 -2.01 4.63 5.24
N ILE A 109 -0.70 4.72 5.35
CA ILE A 109 0.03 4.19 6.51
C ILE A 109 -0.39 4.91 7.80
N GLN A 110 -0.58 6.23 7.76
CA GLN A 110 -1.11 7.01 8.89
C GLN A 110 -2.51 6.53 9.29
N THR A 111 -3.40 6.28 8.32
CA THR A 111 -4.74 5.75 8.60
C THR A 111 -4.69 4.35 9.21
N LEU A 112 -3.80 3.47 8.72
CA LEU A 112 -3.63 2.14 9.30
C LEU A 112 -3.05 2.20 10.72
N GLN A 113 -2.19 3.16 11.03
CA GLN A 113 -1.72 3.43 12.39
C GLN A 113 -2.86 3.90 13.28
N ARG A 114 -3.66 4.88 12.82
CA ARG A 114 -4.87 5.33 13.54
C ARG A 114 -5.80 4.15 13.83
N TYR A 115 -6.02 3.28 12.85
CA TYR A 115 -6.85 2.09 13.03
C TYR A 115 -6.29 1.17 14.12
N PHE A 116 -4.97 0.90 14.09
CA PHE A 116 -4.30 0.09 15.10
C PHE A 116 -4.44 0.70 16.51
N ASP A 117 -4.23 2.01 16.64
CA ASP A 117 -4.29 2.71 17.91
C ASP A 117 -5.72 2.69 18.49
N GLU A 118 -6.73 2.93 17.66
CA GLU A 118 -8.14 2.89 18.06
C GLU A 118 -8.60 1.49 18.45
N PHE A 119 -8.07 0.43 17.84
CA PHE A 119 -8.39 -0.95 18.22
C PHE A 119 -7.93 -1.31 19.65
N HIS A 120 -6.89 -0.64 20.17
CA HIS A 120 -6.33 -0.93 21.49
C HIS A 120 -6.85 0.00 22.61
N ASN A 121 -7.72 0.96 22.27
CA ASN A 121 -8.36 1.88 23.23
C ASN A 121 -9.77 1.41 23.59
#